data_AF-A0A3S0CDI8-F1
#
_entry.id   AF-A0A3S0CDI8-F1
#
_cell.length_a   1.000
_cell.length_b   1.000
_cell.length_c   1.000
_cell.angle_alpha   90.00
_cell.angle_beta   90.00
_cell.angle_gamma   90.00
#
_symmetry.space_group_name_H-M   'P 1'
#
loop_
_entity.id
_entity.type
_entity.pdbx_description
1 polymer ?
#
loop_
_entity_poly.entity_id
_entity_poly.type
_entity_poly.pdbx_seq_one_letter_code
_entity_poly.pdbx_strand_id
1 'polypeptide(L)'
;MQDAWSAIGVLLLFILSAVVFARFRNGGGGDERGLPRELIGAEVAFAEQTFRSARSRLVAKLDRAYRLDGGLKLVELKTRAADVVYMADVVEMSVQRLALQEATGEPVSMEAWVVVQSANTGKRRPHRVRLLGHEEVGGMAQRYRQIRLGTVVDPQPARSTAQCRKCAHCDRCAATFRDR
;
A
#
# COMPACT_ATOMS: atom_id res chain seq x y z
N MET A 1 -22.89 44.50 -25.94
CA MET A 1 -23.30 43.72 -24.74
C MET A 1 -23.47 42.23 -25.06
N GLN A 2 -24.13 41.88 -26.16
CA GLN A 2 -24.37 40.49 -26.57
C GLN A 2 -23.09 39.66 -26.77
N ASP A 3 -22.04 40.26 -27.32
CA ASP A 3 -20.74 39.59 -27.55
C ASP A 3 -20.00 39.25 -26.25
N ALA A 4 -20.17 40.06 -25.20
CA ALA A 4 -19.56 39.82 -23.90
C ALA A 4 -20.23 38.64 -23.18
N TRP A 5 -21.57 38.51 -23.28
CA TRP A 5 -22.30 37.37 -22.72
C TRP A 5 -21.98 36.06 -23.46
N SER A 6 -21.82 36.12 -24.78
CA SER A 6 -21.39 34.97 -25.58
C SER A 6 -19.97 34.50 -25.22
N ALA A 7 -19.04 35.44 -25.05
CA ALA A 7 -17.67 35.13 -24.63
C ALA A 7 -17.61 34.50 -23.23
N ILE A 8 -18.40 35.00 -22.28
CA ILE A 8 -18.51 34.43 -20.93
C ILE A 8 -19.10 33.02 -20.97
N GLY A 9 -20.15 32.80 -21.77
CA GLY A 9 -20.77 31.49 -21.93
C GLY A 9 -19.81 30.43 -22.47
N VAL A 10 -19.01 30.78 -23.50
CA VAL A 10 -17.99 29.89 -24.06
C VAL A 10 -16.89 29.59 -23.05
N LEU A 11 -16.41 30.60 -22.32
CA LEU A 11 -15.39 30.42 -21.29
C LEU A 11 -15.88 29.49 -20.16
N LEU A 12 -17.11 29.67 -19.69
CA LEU A 12 -17.71 28.80 -18.68
C LEU A 12 -17.84 27.36 -19.17
N LEU A 13 -18.26 27.16 -20.42
CA LEU A 13 -18.37 25.83 -21.03
C LEU A 13 -16.99 25.16 -21.15
N PHE A 14 -15.96 25.93 -21.48
CA PHE A 14 -14.58 25.46 -21.60
C PHE A 14 -13.97 25.10 -20.25
N ILE A 15 -14.26 25.89 -19.21
CA ILE A 15 -13.85 25.57 -17.83
C ILE A 15 -14.58 24.31 -17.35
N LEU A 16 -15.89 24.19 -17.61
CA LEU A 16 -16.68 23.04 -17.19
C LEU A 16 -16.19 21.76 -17.90
N SER A 17 -15.94 21.82 -19.21
CA SER A 17 -15.43 20.70 -19.98
C SER A 17 -14.01 20.33 -19.56
N ALA A 18 -13.14 21.31 -19.27
CA ALA A 18 -11.80 21.05 -18.76
C ALA A 18 -11.82 20.42 -17.36
N VAL A 19 -12.73 20.83 -16.48
CA VAL A 19 -12.91 20.24 -15.14
C VAL A 19 -13.43 18.81 -15.26
N VAL A 20 -14.43 18.57 -16.11
CA VAL A 20 -14.96 17.22 -16.36
C VAL A 20 -13.89 16.34 -17.00
N PHE A 21 -13.18 16.82 -18.01
CA PHE A 21 -12.10 16.09 -18.68
C PHE A 21 -10.93 15.81 -17.72
N ALA A 22 -10.54 16.76 -16.87
CA ALA A 22 -9.53 16.54 -15.85
C ALA A 22 -9.99 15.52 -14.79
N ARG A 23 -11.27 15.52 -14.42
CA ARG A 23 -11.86 14.50 -13.53
C ARG A 23 -11.86 13.11 -14.18
N PHE A 24 -12.23 13.01 -15.45
CA PHE A 24 -12.18 11.75 -16.21
C PHE A 24 -10.75 11.26 -16.45
N ARG A 25 -9.79 12.17 -16.69
CA ARG A 25 -8.39 11.82 -16.94
C ARG A 25 -7.61 11.52 -15.66
N ASN A 26 -7.98 12.13 -14.53
CA ASN A 26 -7.49 11.75 -13.20
C ASN A 26 -8.15 10.47 -12.68
N GLY A 27 -9.31 10.07 -13.21
CA GLY A 27 -9.82 8.70 -13.12
C GLY A 27 -9.02 7.71 -13.99
N GLY A 28 -7.74 8.00 -14.25
CA GLY A 28 -6.86 7.27 -15.14
C GLY A 28 -6.77 5.81 -14.68
N GLY A 29 -7.35 4.92 -15.48
CA GLY A 29 -7.41 3.49 -15.22
C GLY A 29 -6.06 2.98 -14.75
N GLY A 30 -6.01 2.50 -13.51
CA GLY A 30 -4.81 1.84 -12.99
C GLY A 30 -4.49 0.63 -13.85
N ASP A 31 -3.21 0.26 -13.95
CA ASP A 31 -2.79 -0.93 -14.70
C ASP A 31 -3.60 -2.17 -14.28
N GLU A 32 -4.59 -2.55 -15.10
CA GLU A 32 -5.55 -3.59 -14.79
C GLU A 32 -4.98 -5.01 -14.92
N ARG A 33 -3.76 -5.14 -15.44
CA ARG A 33 -3.13 -6.45 -15.65
C ARG A 33 -2.98 -7.17 -14.31
N GLY A 34 -3.64 -8.31 -14.20
CA GLY A 34 -3.59 -9.17 -13.02
C GLY A 34 -4.42 -8.66 -11.85
N LEU A 35 -5.24 -7.61 -12.03
CA LEU A 35 -6.22 -7.23 -11.01
C LEU A 35 -7.23 -8.36 -10.81
N PRO A 36 -7.71 -8.56 -9.56
CA PRO A 36 -8.84 -9.42 -9.30
C PRO A 36 -10.09 -8.88 -10.00
N ARG A 37 -11.01 -9.77 -10.39
CA ARG A 37 -12.23 -9.40 -11.13
C ARG A 37 -13.06 -8.31 -10.46
N GLU A 38 -13.10 -8.30 -9.13
CA GLU A 38 -13.85 -7.31 -8.34
C GLU A 38 -13.31 -5.87 -8.46
N LEU A 39 -12.09 -5.69 -8.98
CA LEU A 39 -11.45 -4.38 -9.11
C LEU A 39 -11.32 -3.90 -10.56
N ILE A 40 -11.71 -4.70 -11.54
CA ILE A 40 -11.67 -4.31 -12.96
C ILE A 40 -12.70 -3.21 -13.19
N GLY A 41 -12.29 -2.09 -13.78
CA GLY A 41 -13.13 -0.90 -13.98
C GLY A 41 -13.44 -0.10 -12.70
N ALA A 42 -12.92 -0.48 -11.53
CA ALA A 42 -13.10 0.29 -10.30
C ALA A 42 -12.25 1.57 -10.32
N GLU A 43 -12.77 2.65 -9.72
CA GLU A 43 -12.05 3.92 -9.60
C GLU A 43 -10.80 3.77 -8.72
N VAL A 44 -9.65 4.22 -9.21
CA VAL A 44 -8.44 4.37 -8.40
C VAL A 44 -8.58 5.64 -7.56
N ALA A 45 -8.84 5.49 -6.27
CA ALA A 45 -8.97 6.61 -5.33
C ALA A 45 -7.60 7.23 -5.01
N PHE A 46 -6.59 6.38 -4.80
CA PHE A 46 -5.23 6.80 -4.49
C PHE A 46 -4.21 5.90 -5.18
N ALA A 47 -3.12 6.48 -5.65
CA ALA A 47 -1.98 5.76 -6.18
C ALA A 47 -0.67 6.49 -5.84
N GLU A 48 0.35 5.77 -5.39
CA GLU A 48 1.70 6.26 -5.14
C GLU A 48 1.79 7.46 -4.16
N GLN A 49 0.81 7.58 -3.26
CA GLN A 49 0.69 8.67 -2.28
C GLN A 49 1.18 8.25 -0.89
N THR A 50 1.75 9.20 -0.16
CA THR A 50 2.21 9.00 1.23
C THR A 50 1.18 9.50 2.21
N PHE A 51 0.78 8.63 3.14
CA PHE A 51 -0.14 8.95 4.23
C PHE A 51 0.60 8.96 5.56
N ARG A 52 0.20 9.88 6.43
CA ARG A 52 0.76 10.07 7.77
C ARG A 52 -0.36 10.03 8.78
N SER A 53 -0.27 9.07 9.69
CA SER A 53 -1.15 8.97 10.85
C SER A 53 -0.50 9.64 12.04
N ALA A 54 -1.16 10.68 12.58
CA ALA A 54 -0.77 11.29 13.84
C ALA A 54 -1.06 10.37 15.04
N ARG A 55 -2.23 9.70 15.02
CA ARG A 55 -2.72 8.85 16.12
C ARG A 55 -1.80 7.66 16.38
N SER A 56 -1.49 6.90 15.34
CA SER A 56 -0.67 5.69 15.43
C SER A 56 0.83 5.96 15.20
N ARG A 57 1.19 7.21 14.82
CA ARG A 57 2.56 7.61 14.43
C ARG A 57 3.11 6.74 13.30
N LEU A 58 2.25 6.40 12.35
CA LEU A 58 2.59 5.59 11.17
C LEU A 58 2.76 6.49 9.96
N VAL A 59 3.70 6.11 9.09
CA VAL A 59 3.88 6.74 7.78
C VAL A 59 4.00 5.62 6.77
N ALA A 60 3.23 5.69 5.69
CA ALA A 60 3.24 4.68 4.65
C ALA A 60 3.03 5.32 3.28
N LYS A 61 3.78 4.85 2.30
CA LYS A 61 3.48 5.10 0.89
C LYS A 61 2.67 3.92 0.38
N LEU A 62 1.54 4.22 -0.23
CA LEU A 62 0.61 3.25 -0.80
C LEU A 62 0.93 3.03 -2.29
N ASP A 63 0.91 1.77 -2.78
CA ASP A 63 0.87 1.48 -4.22
C ASP A 63 -0.48 1.96 -4.77
N ARG A 64 -1.59 1.27 -4.48
CA ARG A 64 -2.94 1.69 -4.92
C ARG A 64 -4.06 1.39 -3.91
N ALA A 65 -5.09 2.22 -3.94
CA ALA A 65 -6.40 1.97 -3.34
C ALA A 65 -7.51 2.19 -4.37
N TYR A 66 -8.42 1.23 -4.45
CA TYR A 66 -9.60 1.27 -5.33
C TYR A 66 -10.86 1.56 -4.51
N ARG A 67 -11.77 2.34 -5.08
CA ARG A 67 -13.08 2.64 -4.49
C ARG A 67 -14.07 1.53 -4.84
N LEU A 68 -14.71 0.96 -3.83
CA LEU A 68 -15.79 -0.02 -3.95
C LEU A 68 -16.96 0.38 -3.03
N ASP A 69 -18.12 -0.25 -3.25
CA ASP A 69 -19.26 -0.16 -2.33
C ASP A 69 -18.82 -0.68 -0.94
N GLY A 70 -18.74 0.21 0.04
CA GLY A 70 -18.31 -0.12 1.40
C GLY A 70 -16.89 0.33 1.79
N GLY A 71 -16.13 0.94 0.87
CA GLY A 71 -14.88 1.63 1.21
C GLY A 71 -13.74 1.38 0.24
N LEU A 72 -12.52 1.61 0.72
CA LEU A 72 -11.30 1.47 -0.08
C LEU A 72 -10.73 0.04 0.02
N LYS A 73 -10.33 -0.53 -1.12
CA LYS A 73 -9.63 -1.81 -1.22
C LYS A 73 -8.19 -1.59 -1.66
N LEU A 74 -7.22 -2.04 -0.87
CA LEU A 74 -5.80 -1.87 -1.19
C LEU A 74 -5.30 -2.93 -2.16
N VAL A 75 -4.39 -2.52 -3.05
CA VAL A 75 -3.66 -3.39 -3.98
C VAL A 75 -2.17 -3.04 -3.94
N GLU A 76 -1.32 -4.05 -3.82
CA GLU A 76 0.14 -3.92 -3.82
C GLU A 76 0.75 -4.85 -4.88
N LEU A 77 1.56 -4.31 -5.79
CA LEU A 77 2.30 -5.09 -6.78
C LEU A 77 3.67 -5.54 -6.25
N LYS A 78 3.95 -6.86 -6.29
CA LYS A 78 5.26 -7.41 -5.93
C LYS A 78 5.87 -8.19 -7.10
N THR A 79 7.09 -7.85 -7.50
CA THR A 79 7.83 -8.60 -8.54
C THR A 79 8.76 -9.64 -7.91
N ARG A 80 8.56 -10.93 -8.20
CA ARG A 80 9.25 -12.05 -7.53
C ARG A 80 9.44 -13.26 -8.43
N ALA A 81 10.43 -14.09 -8.13
CA ALA A 81 10.62 -15.37 -8.79
C ALA A 81 9.53 -16.40 -8.41
N ALA A 82 9.15 -16.44 -7.13
CA ALA A 82 8.10 -17.31 -6.61
C ALA A 82 6.75 -16.57 -6.53
N ASP A 83 5.68 -17.27 -6.89
CA ASP A 83 4.30 -16.81 -6.74
C ASP A 83 3.83 -16.99 -5.29
N VAL A 84 4.28 -16.10 -4.41
CA VAL A 84 4.02 -16.21 -2.96
C VAL A 84 3.84 -14.85 -2.30
N VAL A 85 2.94 -14.81 -1.32
CA VAL A 85 2.75 -13.70 -0.39
C VAL A 85 3.46 -14.03 0.92
N TYR A 86 4.23 -13.07 1.44
CA TYR A 86 4.90 -13.19 2.73
C TYR A 86 4.15 -12.43 3.81
N MET A 87 4.34 -12.81 5.07
CA MET A 87 3.78 -12.06 6.21
C MET A 87 4.26 -10.59 6.22
N ALA A 88 5.46 -10.31 5.71
CA ALA A 88 5.94 -8.93 5.56
C ALA A 88 5.05 -8.09 4.64
N ASP A 89 4.47 -8.67 3.58
CA ASP A 89 3.52 -7.98 2.71
C ASP A 89 2.24 -7.64 3.47
N VAL A 90 1.74 -8.59 4.27
CA VAL A 90 0.57 -8.38 5.12
C VAL A 90 0.83 -7.26 6.12
N VAL A 91 2.00 -7.25 6.78
CA VAL A 91 2.38 -6.17 7.71
C VAL A 91 2.46 -4.82 7.00
N GLU A 92 3.13 -4.75 5.84
CA GLU A 92 3.27 -3.54 5.04
C GLU A 92 1.90 -2.95 4.66
N MET A 93 1.04 -3.78 4.07
CA MET A 93 -0.30 -3.36 3.67
C MET A 93 -1.19 -3.01 4.87
N SER A 94 -1.00 -3.66 6.03
CA SER A 94 -1.72 -3.30 7.26
C SER A 94 -1.33 -1.93 7.77
N VAL A 95 -0.04 -1.59 7.71
CA VAL A 95 0.46 -0.26 8.05
C VAL A 95 -0.07 0.79 7.06
N GLN A 96 -0.06 0.50 5.76
CA GLN A 96 -0.67 1.36 4.73
C GLN A 96 -2.17 1.59 5.01
N ARG A 97 -2.94 0.53 5.32
CA ARG A 97 -4.36 0.61 5.65
C ARG A 97 -4.61 1.56 6.81
N LEU A 98 -3.89 1.38 7.91
CA LEU A 98 -4.04 2.22 9.11
C LEU A 98 -3.63 3.66 8.87
N ALA A 99 -2.51 3.88 8.17
CA ALA A 99 -2.05 5.23 7.84
C ALA A 99 -3.05 5.96 6.94
N LEU A 100 -3.59 5.29 5.92
CA LEU A 100 -4.61 5.83 5.02
C LEU A 100 -5.90 6.14 5.77
N GLN A 101 -6.49 5.14 6.44
CA GLN A 101 -7.77 5.27 7.14
C GLN A 101 -7.75 6.39 8.20
N GLU A 102 -6.64 6.56 8.90
CA GLU A 102 -6.50 7.60 9.92
C GLU A 102 -6.22 8.99 9.34
N ALA A 103 -5.59 9.06 8.17
CA ALA A 103 -5.32 10.33 7.49
C ALA A 103 -6.54 10.88 6.75
N THR A 104 -7.39 10.01 6.19
CA THR A 104 -8.53 10.41 5.36
C THR A 104 -9.88 10.28 6.07
N GLY A 105 -9.97 9.43 7.10
CA GLY A 105 -11.23 9.05 7.73
C GLY A 105 -12.08 8.10 6.88
N GLU A 106 -11.66 7.76 5.66
CA GLU A 106 -12.38 6.82 4.80
C GLU A 106 -12.24 5.37 5.33
N PRO A 107 -13.31 4.56 5.30
CA PRO A 107 -13.22 3.15 5.66
C PRO A 107 -12.32 2.40 4.67
N VAL A 108 -11.34 1.66 5.18
CA VAL A 108 -10.46 0.82 4.37
C VAL A 108 -10.64 -0.64 4.78
N SER A 109 -10.90 -1.50 3.79
CA SER A 109 -11.18 -2.92 3.96
C SER A 109 -10.05 -3.66 4.71
N MET A 110 -10.44 -4.60 5.57
CA MET A 110 -9.52 -5.55 6.21
C MET A 110 -9.01 -6.63 5.25
N GLU A 111 -9.66 -6.80 4.10
CA GLU A 111 -9.13 -7.60 3.00
C GLU A 111 -8.42 -6.71 1.99
N ALA A 112 -7.33 -7.20 1.42
CA ALA A 112 -6.57 -6.52 0.38
C ALA A 112 -6.00 -7.52 -0.62
N TRP A 113 -5.34 -7.01 -1.67
CA TRP A 113 -4.77 -7.84 -2.72
C TRP A 113 -3.28 -7.59 -2.90
N VAL A 114 -2.50 -8.67 -2.89
CA VAL A 114 -1.12 -8.66 -3.37
C VAL A 114 -1.12 -9.23 -4.78
N VAL A 115 -0.72 -8.43 -5.76
CA VAL A 115 -0.54 -8.91 -7.14
C VAL A 115 0.92 -9.30 -7.29
N VAL A 116 1.20 -10.59 -7.43
CA VAL A 116 2.55 -11.09 -7.65
C VAL A 116 2.84 -11.15 -9.14
N GLN A 117 3.82 -10.38 -9.59
CA GLN A 117 4.38 -10.45 -10.94
C GLN A 117 5.57 -11.40 -10.95
N SER A 118 5.51 -12.43 -11.79
CA SER A 118 6.63 -13.32 -12.05
C SER A 118 7.78 -12.55 -12.68
N ALA A 119 8.95 -12.54 -12.03
CA ALA A 119 10.16 -11.92 -12.56
C ALA A 119 10.63 -12.58 -13.87
N ASN A 120 10.30 -13.85 -14.09
CA ASN A 120 10.74 -14.62 -15.27
C ASN A 120 9.81 -14.44 -16.47
N THR A 121 8.50 -14.28 -16.24
CA THR A 121 7.49 -14.32 -17.32
C THR A 121 6.66 -13.05 -17.44
N GLY A 122 6.75 -12.13 -16.48
CA GLY A 122 5.90 -10.94 -16.41
C GLY A 122 4.43 -11.23 -16.09
N LYS A 123 4.01 -12.51 -16.01
CA LYS A 123 2.64 -12.90 -15.65
C LYS A 123 2.32 -12.45 -14.24
N ARG A 124 1.09 -11.95 -14.04
CA ARG A 124 0.59 -11.45 -12.75
C ARG A 124 -0.49 -12.34 -12.19
N ARG A 125 -0.45 -12.56 -10.87
CA ARG A 125 -1.41 -13.38 -10.14
C ARG A 125 -1.87 -12.63 -8.88
N PRO A 126 -3.18 -12.37 -8.72
CA PRO A 126 -3.72 -11.72 -7.53
C PRO A 126 -3.90 -12.72 -6.38
N HIS A 127 -3.51 -12.33 -5.17
CA HIS A 127 -3.69 -13.07 -3.93
C HIS A 127 -4.45 -12.23 -2.92
N ARG A 128 -5.59 -12.74 -2.43
CA ARG A 128 -6.37 -12.08 -1.39
C ARG A 128 -5.69 -12.31 -0.04
N VAL A 129 -5.54 -11.25 0.75
CA VAL A 129 -4.96 -11.31 2.09
C VAL A 129 -5.89 -10.67 3.11
N ARG A 130 -5.87 -11.20 4.34
CA ARG A 130 -6.46 -10.54 5.51
C ARG A 130 -5.37 -9.71 6.18
N LEU A 131 -5.66 -8.43 6.40
CA LEU A 131 -4.78 -7.48 7.06
C LEU A 131 -4.92 -7.56 8.58
N LEU A 132 -3.90 -7.05 9.26
CA LEU A 132 -3.80 -7.01 10.72
C LEU A 132 -4.59 -5.83 11.29
N GLY A 133 -5.05 -6.01 12.53
CA GLY A 133 -5.76 -5.00 13.30
C GLY A 133 -4.85 -3.93 13.90
N HIS A 134 -5.47 -2.95 14.55
CA HIS A 134 -4.75 -1.87 15.24
C HIS A 134 -3.81 -2.39 16.33
N GLU A 135 -4.23 -3.37 17.13
CA GLU A 135 -3.42 -3.89 18.24
C GLU A 135 -2.15 -4.61 17.75
N GLU A 136 -2.29 -5.46 16.72
CA GLU A 136 -1.17 -6.20 16.14
C GLU A 136 -0.13 -5.26 15.53
N VAL A 137 -0.58 -4.28 14.73
CA VAL A 137 0.31 -3.26 14.15
C VAL A 137 0.90 -2.36 15.24
N GLY A 138 0.10 -1.98 16.22
CA GLY A 138 0.53 -1.16 17.37
C GLY A 138 1.63 -1.84 18.18
N GLY A 139 1.48 -3.14 18.47
CA GLY A 139 2.48 -3.95 19.15
C GLY A 139 3.78 -4.05 18.37
N MET A 140 3.72 -4.26 17.04
CA MET A 140 4.90 -4.25 16.18
C MET A 140 5.58 -2.88 16.14
N ALA A 141 4.81 -1.79 16.02
CA ALA A 141 5.34 -0.43 16.01
C ALA A 141 5.98 -0.06 17.35
N GLN A 142 5.38 -0.46 18.47
CA GLN A 142 5.97 -0.31 19.80
C GLN A 142 7.28 -1.08 19.92
N ARG A 143 7.30 -2.37 19.55
CA ARG A 143 8.52 -3.17 19.59
C ARG A 143 9.62 -2.58 18.71
N TYR A 144 9.28 -2.11 17.51
CA TYR A 144 10.22 -1.41 16.62
C TYR A 144 10.83 -0.17 17.29
N ARG A 145 10.01 0.67 17.93
CA ARG A 145 10.49 1.84 18.67
C ARG A 145 11.43 1.44 19.81
N GLN A 146 11.11 0.40 20.57
CA GLN A 146 11.97 -0.10 21.64
C GLN A 146 13.33 -0.58 21.10
N ILE A 147 13.36 -1.28 19.97
CA ILE A 147 14.62 -1.67 19.32
C ILE A 147 15.42 -0.42 18.92
N ARG A 148 14.77 0.56 18.29
CA ARG A 148 15.41 1.79 17.81
C ARG A 148 15.98 2.64 18.94
N LEU A 149 15.35 2.60 20.13
CA LEU A 149 15.80 3.29 21.33
C LEU A 149 16.81 2.48 22.16
N GLY A 150 17.15 1.25 21.76
CA GLY A 150 18.06 0.38 22.51
C GLY A 150 17.49 -0.14 23.82
N THR A 151 16.17 -0.07 24.03
CA THR A 151 15.52 -0.52 25.26
C THR A 151 15.16 -2.01 25.23
N VAL A 152 15.31 -2.68 24.08
CA VAL A 152 15.23 -4.14 23.99
C VAL A 152 16.58 -4.70 24.40
N VAL A 153 16.60 -5.45 25.51
CA VAL A 153 17.84 -5.91 26.15
C VAL A 153 18.45 -7.14 25.45
N ASP A 154 17.68 -7.86 24.62
CA ASP A 154 18.18 -9.08 23.98
C ASP A 154 17.43 -9.40 22.66
N PRO A 155 17.80 -8.76 21.53
CA PRO A 155 17.23 -9.10 20.23
C PRO A 155 17.71 -10.48 19.79
N GLN A 156 16.78 -11.43 19.75
CA GLN A 156 17.05 -12.78 19.30
C GLN A 156 17.18 -12.88 17.77
N PRO A 157 18.09 -13.72 17.24
CA PRO A 157 18.18 -13.99 15.81
C PRO A 157 16.88 -14.59 15.26
N ALA A 158 16.69 -14.50 13.94
CA ALA A 158 15.53 -15.08 13.29
C ALA A 158 15.38 -16.56 13.65
N ARG A 159 14.14 -17.03 13.82
CA ARG A 159 13.85 -18.44 14.17
C ARG A 159 14.35 -19.42 13.11
N SER A 160 14.40 -18.99 11.84
CA SER A 160 14.85 -19.80 10.72
C SER A 160 16.22 -19.35 10.23
N THR A 161 17.18 -20.28 10.19
CA THR A 161 18.50 -20.06 9.60
C THR A 161 18.43 -19.70 8.12
N ALA A 162 17.38 -20.16 7.40
CA ALA A 162 17.17 -19.78 6.00
C ALA A 162 16.91 -18.27 5.83
N GLN A 163 16.30 -17.61 6.81
CA GLN A 163 16.15 -16.15 6.83
C GLN A 163 17.49 -15.46 7.10
N CYS A 164 18.32 -16.01 8.00
CA CYS A 164 19.67 -15.51 8.28
C CYS A 164 20.59 -15.57 7.07
N ARG A 165 20.58 -16.67 6.30
CA ARG A 165 21.47 -16.87 5.12
C ARG A 165 21.35 -15.81 4.04
N LYS A 166 20.23 -15.09 3.96
CA LYS A 166 20.01 -14.00 2.99
C LYS A 166 20.12 -12.61 3.64
N CYS A 167 20.45 -12.54 4.93
CA CYS A 167 20.56 -11.29 5.66
C CYS A 167 21.92 -10.63 5.37
N ALA A 168 21.89 -9.36 4.97
CA ALA A 168 23.11 -8.57 4.76
C ALA A 168 23.92 -8.32 6.05
N HIS A 169 23.37 -8.65 7.21
CA HIS A 169 24.03 -8.53 8.52
C HIS A 169 24.43 -9.88 9.13
N CYS A 170 24.41 -10.97 8.35
CA CYS A 170 24.68 -12.32 8.85
C CYS A 170 26.02 -12.41 9.59
N ASP A 171 27.12 -11.92 9.01
CA ASP A 171 28.46 -12.00 9.62
C ASP A 171 28.53 -11.27 10.97
N ARG A 172 27.92 -10.09 11.06
CA ARG A 172 27.84 -9.31 12.30
C ARG A 172 27.00 -10.04 13.36
N CYS A 173 25.94 -10.71 12.94
CA CYS A 173 25.08 -11.50 13.82
C CYS A 173 25.83 -12.75 14.32
N ALA A 174 26.54 -13.45 13.43
CA ALA A 174 27.28 -14.66 13.73
C ALA A 174 28.41 -14.44 14.76
N ALA A 175 29.01 -13.26 14.79
CA ALA A 175 29.99 -12.90 15.83
C ALA A 175 29.41 -12.97 17.26
N THR A 176 28.10 -12.75 17.41
CA THR A 176 27.39 -12.83 18.70
C THR A 176 26.70 -14.18 18.88
N PHE A 177 26.06 -14.71 17.83
CA PHE A 177 25.15 -15.85 17.92
C PHE A 177 25.69 -17.17 17.34
N ARG A 178 26.92 -17.18 16.79
CA ARG A 178 27.75 -18.32 16.30
C ARG A 178 27.15 -19.26 15.26
N ASP A 179 26.00 -19.87 15.52
CA ASP A 179 25.43 -20.99 14.76
C ASP A 179 24.00 -20.72 14.24
N ARG A 180 23.57 -19.45 14.25
CA ARG A 180 22.45 -18.95 13.43
C ARG A 180 22.86 -17.95 12.37
#